data_AF-A0A2E7ZUX1-F1
#
_entry.id   AF-A0A2E7ZUX1-F1
#
_cell.length_a   1.000
_cell.length_b   1.000
_cell.length_c   1.000
_cell.angle_alpha   90.00
_cell.angle_beta   90.00
_cell.angle_gamma   90.00
#
_symmetry.space_group_name_H-M   'P 1'
#
loop_
_entity.id
_entity.type
_entity.pdbx_description
1 polymer ?
#
loop_
_entity_poly.entity_id
_entity_poly.type
_entity_poly.pdbx_seq_one_letter_code
_entity_poly.pdbx_strand_id
1 'polypeptide(L)'
;MTSGRYDADNHVAEPGIESMTHLDFEFRLSRHAFGQDASVRIWVDENHDGEMERSEEVTPLRKDGLVWRGRRALVSPSAKGVGFLVKFRAASETKWRLRVWTDQPERKMVYEETDVVREGGGRVIGWCRD
;
A
#
# COMPACT_ATOMS: atom_id res chain seq x y z
N MET A 1 59.15 19.24 18.74
CA MET A 1 58.38 18.26 17.96
C MET A 1 57.00 18.16 18.57
N THR A 2 56.03 18.85 17.98
CA THR A 2 54.63 18.83 18.39
C THR A 2 53.95 17.62 17.76
N SER A 3 53.46 16.70 18.59
CA SER A 3 52.58 15.61 18.17
C SER A 3 51.27 15.77 18.93
N GLY A 4 50.33 16.50 18.31
CA GLY A 4 48.93 16.45 18.68
C GLY A 4 48.30 15.25 17.99
N ARG A 5 47.84 14.27 18.76
CA ARG A 5 46.92 13.23 18.26
C ARG A 5 45.51 13.74 18.49
N TYR A 6 44.90 14.23 17.42
CA TYR A 6 43.44 14.30 17.30
C TYR A 6 42.98 12.92 16.83
N ASP A 7 42.51 12.08 17.76
CA ASP A 7 41.67 10.94 17.42
C ASP A 7 40.23 11.47 17.40
N ALA A 8 39.80 11.95 16.23
CA ALA A 8 38.45 12.45 15.98
C ALA A 8 37.78 11.65 14.86
N ASP A 9 37.84 10.33 14.94
CA ASP A 9 36.94 9.46 14.18
C ASP A 9 35.79 9.00 15.09
N ASN A 10 35.11 9.99 15.66
CA ASN A 10 33.78 9.80 16.19
C ASN A 10 32.82 9.91 14.99
N HIS A 11 32.74 8.85 14.19
CA HIS A 11 31.65 8.68 13.23
C HIS A 11 30.37 8.51 14.03
N VAL A 12 29.79 9.63 14.44
CA VAL A 12 28.37 9.71 14.77
C VAL A 12 27.69 9.33 13.47
N ALA A 13 27.13 8.12 13.41
CA ALA A 13 26.21 7.74 12.36
C ALA A 13 25.16 8.86 12.30
N GLU A 14 25.11 9.59 11.18
CA GLU A 14 24.02 10.53 10.93
C GLU A 14 22.73 9.73 11.14
N PRO A 15 21.76 10.24 11.93
CA PRO A 15 20.48 9.56 12.10
C PRO A 15 19.94 9.24 10.71
N GLY A 16 19.84 7.94 10.44
CA GLY A 16 19.67 7.40 9.11
C GLY A 16 18.52 8.10 8.40
N ILE A 17 18.75 8.47 7.15
CA ILE A 17 17.67 8.86 6.24
C ILE A 17 16.70 7.68 6.26
N GLU A 18 15.58 7.81 6.96
CA GLU A 18 14.52 6.81 6.93
C GLU A 18 14.11 6.66 5.47
N SER A 19 14.39 5.50 4.89
CA SER A 19 13.99 5.20 3.53
C SER A 19 12.47 5.18 3.48
N MET A 20 11.88 6.13 2.78
CA MET A 20 10.44 6.20 2.57
C MET A 20 10.07 5.38 1.34
N THR A 21 9.18 4.40 1.51
CA THR A 21 8.65 3.57 0.42
C THR A 21 7.19 3.92 0.19
N HIS A 22 6.79 4.13 -1.05
CA HIS A 22 5.39 4.38 -1.37
C HIS A 22 4.72 3.12 -1.90
N LEU A 23 3.59 2.75 -1.30
CA LEU A 23 2.65 1.83 -1.91
C LEU A 23 1.61 2.61 -2.71
N ASP A 24 1.60 2.40 -4.01
CA ASP A 24 0.57 2.88 -4.93
C ASP A 24 -0.44 1.76 -5.17
N PHE A 25 -1.73 2.06 -4.99
CA PHE A 25 -2.82 1.13 -5.26
C PHE A 25 -3.66 1.62 -6.44
N GLU A 26 -4.03 0.73 -7.35
CA GLU A 26 -5.02 0.99 -8.41
C GLU A 26 -6.08 -0.11 -8.39
N PHE A 27 -7.33 0.33 -8.32
CA PHE A 27 -8.51 -0.53 -8.34
C PHE A 27 -9.30 -0.21 -9.57
N ARG A 28 -9.63 -1.22 -10.37
CA ARG A 28 -10.44 -1.05 -11.57
C ARG A 28 -11.67 -1.95 -11.53
N LEU A 29 -12.82 -1.34 -11.80
CA LEU A 29 -14.01 -2.04 -12.21
C LEU A 29 -14.00 -2.26 -13.73
N SER A 30 -14.32 -3.47 -14.14
CA SER A 30 -14.39 -3.84 -15.56
C SER A 30 -15.73 -3.47 -16.21
N ARG A 31 -16.77 -3.19 -15.42
CA ARG A 31 -18.13 -2.86 -15.87
C ARG A 31 -18.75 -1.84 -14.93
N HIS A 32 -19.69 -1.05 -15.45
CA HIS A 32 -20.46 -0.11 -14.63
C HIS A 32 -21.31 -0.88 -13.62
N ALA A 33 -21.16 -0.57 -12.33
CA ALA A 33 -22.10 -1.05 -11.32
C ALA A 33 -23.41 -0.29 -11.54
N PHE A 34 -24.42 -0.93 -12.14
CA PHE A 34 -25.73 -0.31 -12.29
C PHE A 34 -26.41 -0.22 -10.90
N GLY A 35 -26.85 0.97 -10.52
CA GLY A 35 -27.71 1.18 -9.34
C GLY A 35 -27.04 1.18 -7.96
N GLN A 36 -25.71 1.02 -7.86
CA GLN A 36 -24.97 1.22 -6.61
C GLN A 36 -23.69 2.03 -6.84
N ASP A 37 -23.47 3.03 -5.99
CA ASP A 37 -22.19 3.72 -5.92
C ASP A 37 -21.11 2.75 -5.43
N ALA A 38 -20.21 2.39 -6.33
CA ALA A 38 -19.06 1.61 -5.93
C ALA A 38 -18.17 2.40 -4.96
N SER A 39 -17.76 1.73 -3.89
CA SER A 39 -16.87 2.27 -2.86
C SER A 39 -15.75 1.28 -2.56
N VAL A 40 -14.54 1.80 -2.36
CA VAL A 40 -13.35 1.04 -1.98
C VAL A 40 -12.77 1.65 -0.71
N ARG A 41 -12.40 0.79 0.24
CA ARG A 41 -11.66 1.14 1.45
C ARG A 41 -10.47 0.21 1.57
N ILE A 42 -9.34 0.76 2.00
CA ILE A 42 -8.05 0.08 2.00
C ILE A 42 -7.42 0.32 3.35
N TRP A 43 -6.77 -0.69 3.89
CA TRP A 43 -5.96 -0.62 5.10
C TRP A 43 -4.58 -1.17 4.78
N VAL A 44 -3.57 -0.58 5.42
CA VAL A 44 -2.18 -1.03 5.33
C VAL A 44 -1.68 -1.30 6.74
N ASP A 45 -1.41 -2.57 7.03
CA ASP A 45 -0.90 -3.04 8.32
C ASP A 45 0.61 -2.74 8.38
N GLU A 46 0.92 -1.55 8.90
CA GLU A 46 2.30 -1.02 9.01
C GLU A 46 3.02 -1.57 10.24
N ASN A 47 2.26 -1.88 11.30
CA ASN A 47 2.80 -2.36 12.56
C ASN A 47 2.98 -3.90 12.59
N HIS A 48 2.46 -4.59 11.57
CA HIS A 48 2.53 -6.03 11.36
C HIS A 48 1.85 -6.86 12.46
N ASP A 49 0.80 -6.33 13.06
CA ASP A 49 0.04 -7.03 14.10
C ASP A 49 -1.12 -7.87 13.52
N GLY A 50 -1.42 -7.70 12.22
CA GLY A 50 -2.49 -8.40 11.51
C GLY A 50 -3.88 -7.83 11.76
N GLU A 51 -4.00 -6.81 12.60
CA GLU A 51 -5.19 -6.00 12.77
C GLU A 51 -5.20 -4.87 11.73
N MET A 52 -6.39 -4.38 11.39
CA MET A 52 -6.56 -3.36 10.35
C MET A 52 -7.34 -2.19 10.96
N GLU A 53 -6.60 -1.32 11.65
CA GLU A 53 -7.14 -0.23 12.45
C GLU A 53 -7.61 0.94 11.57
N ARG A 54 -8.50 1.79 12.10
CA ARG A 54 -9.00 2.94 11.34
C ARG A 54 -7.91 3.97 11.01
N SER A 55 -6.89 4.08 11.84
CA SER A 55 -5.68 4.90 11.64
C SER A 55 -4.86 4.49 10.40
N GLU A 56 -4.99 3.23 9.99
CA GLU A 56 -4.29 2.61 8.87
C GLU A 56 -5.07 2.69 7.56
N GLU A 57 -6.27 3.27 7.60
CA GLU A 57 -7.10 3.41 6.40
C GLU A 57 -6.45 4.38 5.40
N VAL A 58 -6.24 3.89 4.18
CA VAL A 58 -5.74 4.70 3.06
C VAL A 58 -6.92 5.42 2.43
N THR A 59 -6.85 6.75 2.43
CA THR A 59 -7.83 7.58 1.74
C THR A 59 -7.56 7.54 0.23
N PRO A 60 -8.56 7.18 -0.61
CA PRO A 60 -8.38 7.24 -2.05
C PRO A 60 -8.07 8.67 -2.51
N LEU A 61 -7.03 8.83 -3.32
CA LEU A 61 -6.61 10.11 -3.90
C LEU A 61 -7.48 10.52 -5.08
N ARG A 62 -8.08 9.56 -5.79
CA ARG A 62 -8.90 9.82 -6.98
C ARG A 62 -9.94 8.72 -7.19
N LYS A 63 -11.13 9.13 -7.64
CA LYS A 63 -12.19 8.29 -8.20
C LYS A 63 -12.60 8.87 -9.55
N ASP A 64 -12.40 8.13 -10.64
CA ASP A 64 -12.86 8.51 -11.98
C ASP A 64 -13.65 7.37 -12.63
N GLY A 65 -14.97 7.44 -12.48
CA GLY A 65 -15.89 6.41 -12.96
C GLY A 65 -15.62 5.07 -12.29
N LEU A 66 -14.83 4.23 -12.96
CA LEU A 66 -14.54 2.83 -12.62
C LEU A 66 -13.13 2.62 -12.07
N VAL A 67 -12.35 3.68 -11.83
CA VAL A 67 -11.00 3.56 -11.29
C VAL A 67 -10.85 4.33 -9.98
N TRP A 68 -10.18 3.70 -9.01
CA TRP A 68 -9.77 4.29 -7.75
C TRP A 68 -8.27 4.19 -7.61
N ARG A 69 -7.66 5.21 -7.01
CA ARG A 69 -6.23 5.21 -6.68
C ARG A 69 -6.01 5.60 -5.24
N GLY A 70 -5.13 4.91 -4.55
CA GLY A 70 -4.68 5.21 -3.20
C GLY A 70 -3.16 5.24 -3.14
N ARG A 71 -2.59 6.00 -2.20
CA ARG A 71 -1.17 5.98 -1.91
C ARG A 71 -0.96 6.01 -0.41
N ARG A 72 -0.01 5.22 0.08
CA ARG A 72 0.46 5.29 1.46
C ARG A 72 1.99 5.37 1.46
N ALA A 73 2.53 6.32 2.21
CA ALA A 73 3.95 6.42 2.47
C ALA A 73 4.27 5.57 3.71
N LEU A 74 5.27 4.71 3.58
CA LEU A 74 5.74 3.82 4.62
C LEU A 74 7.10 4.29 5.08
N VAL A 75 7.27 4.40 6.40
CA VAL A 75 8.56 4.67 7.01
C VAL A 75 9.27 3.32 7.17
N SER A 76 10.33 3.10 6.39
CA SER A 76 11.19 1.90 6.43
C SER A 76 10.42 0.58 6.56
N PRO A 77 9.85 0.02 5.47
CA PRO A 77 9.13 -1.24 5.54
C PRO A 77 10.00 -2.32 6.21
N SER A 78 9.43 -3.03 7.19
CA SER A 78 10.18 -4.09 7.86
C SER A 78 10.44 -5.24 6.88
N ALA A 79 11.52 -6.01 7.12
CA ALA A 79 11.82 -7.22 6.36
C ALA A 79 10.70 -8.30 6.42
N LYS A 80 9.68 -8.13 7.27
CA LYS A 80 8.55 -9.07 7.38
C LYS A 80 7.48 -8.87 6.29
N GLY A 81 7.56 -7.77 5.54
CA GLY A 81 6.62 -7.43 4.47
C GLY A 81 5.36 -6.73 4.98
N VAL A 82 4.65 -6.06 4.09
CA VAL A 82 3.51 -5.19 4.39
C VAL A 82 2.19 -5.92 4.07
N GLY A 83 1.29 -5.97 5.05
CA GLY A 83 -0.06 -6.50 4.87
C GLY A 83 -1.01 -5.42 4.35
N PHE A 84 -1.99 -5.82 3.55
CA PHE A 84 -3.08 -4.91 3.19
C PHE A 84 -4.42 -5.63 3.12
N LEU A 85 -5.46 -4.87 3.44
CA LEU A 85 -6.85 -5.29 3.35
C LEU A 85 -7.60 -4.33 2.45
N VAL A 86 -8.35 -4.87 1.51
CA VAL A 86 -9.21 -4.10 0.62
C VAL A 86 -10.64 -4.59 0.80
N LYS A 87 -11.52 -3.67 1.18
CA LYS A 87 -12.97 -3.89 1.18
C LYS A 87 -13.60 -3.06 0.09
N PHE A 88 -14.48 -3.68 -0.67
CA PHE A 88 -15.21 -2.99 -1.72
C PHE A 88 -16.68 -3.35 -1.70
N ARG A 89 -17.51 -2.41 -2.15
CA ARG A 89 -18.94 -2.60 -2.39
C ARG A 89 -19.23 -2.27 -3.84
N ALA A 90 -19.81 -3.22 -4.57
CA ALA A 90 -20.33 -3.05 -5.92
C ALA A 90 -21.41 -4.10 -6.20
N ALA A 91 -22.02 -4.02 -7.39
CA ALA A 91 -22.98 -5.01 -7.86
C ALA A 91 -22.34 -6.41 -7.99
N SER A 92 -23.13 -7.46 -7.76
CA SER A 92 -22.72 -8.87 -7.73
C SER A 92 -22.05 -9.36 -9.03
N GLU A 93 -22.36 -8.75 -10.17
CA GLU A 93 -21.84 -9.13 -11.49
C GLU A 93 -20.57 -8.38 -11.90
N THR A 94 -19.99 -7.58 -10.98
CA THR A 94 -18.84 -6.74 -11.32
C THR A 94 -17.54 -7.48 -11.08
N LYS A 95 -16.67 -7.55 -12.10
CA LYS A 95 -15.29 -8.04 -11.93
C LYS A 95 -14.36 -6.89 -11.55
N TRP A 96 -13.45 -7.19 -10.64
CA TRP A 96 -12.45 -6.25 -10.13
C TRP A 96 -11.04 -6.62 -10.55
N ARG A 97 -10.19 -5.60 -10.62
CA ARG A 97 -8.74 -5.74 -10.69
C ARG A 97 -8.09 -4.87 -9.64
N LEU A 98 -7.23 -5.47 -8.82
CA LEU A 98 -6.37 -4.78 -7.85
C LEU A 98 -4.93 -4.92 -8.31
N ARG A 99 -4.22 -3.79 -8.35
CA ARG A 99 -2.78 -3.76 -8.55
C ARG A 99 -2.13 -2.90 -7.50
N VAL A 100 -1.00 -3.37 -6.99
CA VAL A 100 -0.18 -2.67 -6.01
C VAL A 100 1.22 -2.54 -6.58
N TRP A 101 1.77 -1.33 -6.52
CA TRP A 101 3.15 -1.04 -6.90
C TRP A 101 3.91 -0.49 -5.71
N THR A 102 5.21 -0.76 -5.71
CA THR A 102 6.20 -0.10 -4.85
C THR A 102 7.12 0.74 -5.72
N ASP A 103 7.75 1.78 -5.17
CA ASP A 103 8.79 2.58 -5.82
C ASP A 103 10.22 2.14 -5.47
N GLN A 104 10.40 1.12 -4.62
CA GLN A 104 11.73 0.67 -4.17
C GLN A 104 12.10 -0.76 -4.61
N PRO A 105 13.37 -0.99 -5.02
CA PRO A 105 14.38 0.02 -5.37
C PRO A 105 14.04 0.78 -6.67
N GLU A 106 13.05 0.29 -7.41
CA GLU A 106 12.49 0.89 -8.62
C GLU A 106 10.98 0.62 -8.68
N ARG A 107 10.26 1.37 -9.53
CA ARG A 107 8.82 1.20 -9.65
C ARG A 107 8.46 -0.17 -10.23
N LYS A 108 7.99 -1.09 -9.40
CA LYS A 108 7.57 -2.44 -9.81
C LYS A 108 6.19 -2.79 -9.24
N MET A 109 5.45 -3.65 -9.95
CA MET A 109 4.20 -4.21 -9.46
C MET A 109 4.51 -5.35 -8.49
N VAL A 110 3.97 -5.29 -7.28
CA VAL A 110 4.22 -6.26 -6.20
C VAL A 110 3.02 -7.15 -5.91
N TYR A 111 1.85 -6.77 -6.41
CA TYR A 111 0.64 -7.57 -6.30
C TYR A 111 -0.30 -7.29 -7.47
N GLU A 112 -0.90 -8.34 -8.01
CA GLU A 112 -2.02 -8.25 -8.94
C GLU A 112 -3.05 -9.31 -8.58
N GLU A 113 -4.31 -8.90 -8.51
CA GLU A 113 -5.46 -9.79 -8.36
C GLU A 113 -6.51 -9.38 -9.39
N THR A 114 -7.05 -10.37 -10.11
CA THR A 114 -7.95 -10.14 -11.25
C THR A 114 -9.21 -10.98 -11.11
N ASP A 115 -10.31 -10.49 -11.68
CA ASP A 115 -11.57 -11.23 -11.79
C ASP A 115 -12.16 -11.61 -10.42
N VAL A 116 -11.94 -10.78 -9.40
CA VAL A 116 -12.60 -10.96 -8.11
C VAL A 116 -14.10 -10.71 -8.28
N VAL A 117 -14.89 -11.78 -8.27
CA VAL A 117 -16.36 -11.75 -8.30
C VAL A 117 -16.87 -12.14 -6.91
N ARG A 118 -17.64 -11.26 -6.28
CA ARG A 118 -18.25 -11.48 -4.96
C ARG A 118 -19.65 -10.88 -4.96
N GLU A 119 -20.62 -11.61 -4.41
CA GLU A 119 -21.98 -11.10 -4.25
C GLU A 119 -22.04 -9.98 -3.21
N GLY A 120 -22.57 -8.81 -3.57
CA GLY A 120 -22.91 -7.75 -2.61
C GLY A 120 -21.75 -6.99 -1.96
N GLY A 121 -20.52 -7.21 -2.43
CA GLY A 121 -19.29 -6.63 -1.86
C GLY A 121 -18.25 -7.71 -1.57
N GLY A 122 -17.00 -7.31 -1.46
CA GLY A 122 -15.90 -8.26 -1.33
C GLY A 122 -14.77 -7.78 -0.42
N ARG A 123 -13.97 -8.77 -0.02
CA ARG A 123 -12.78 -8.61 0.81
C ARG A 123 -11.61 -9.28 0.11
N VAL A 124 -10.52 -8.56 -0.07
CA VAL A 124 -9.24 -9.08 -0.53
C VAL A 124 -8.20 -8.77 0.54
N ILE A 125 -7.42 -9.79 0.91
CA ILE A 125 -6.26 -9.64 1.79
C ILE A 125 -5.05 -10.04 0.95
N GLY A 126 -4.02 -9.21 0.96
CA GLY A 126 -2.77 -9.51 0.30
C GLY A 126 -1.59 -9.06 1.13
N TRP A 127 -0.41 -9.54 0.72
CA TRP A 127 0.85 -9.30 1.40
C TRP A 127 1.89 -8.97 0.35
N CYS A 128 2.63 -7.88 0.55
CA CYS A 128 3.78 -7.51 -0.27
C CYS A 128 5.05 -7.79 0.54
N ARG A 129 5.92 -8.65 0.02
CA ARG A 129 7.29 -8.82 0.52
C ARG A 129 8.25 -8.22 -0.51
N ASP A 130 9.40 -7.74 -0.06
CA ASP A 130 10.46 -7.24 -0.94
C ASP A 130 10.97 -8.32 -1.92
#